data_AF-A0AAU7PCA8-F1
#
_entry.id   AF-A0AAU7PCA8-F1
#
_cell.length_a   1.000
_cell.length_b   1.000
_cell.length_c   1.000
_cell.angle_alpha   90.00
_cell.angle_beta   90.00
_cell.angle_gamma   90.00
#
_symmetry.space_group_name_H-M   'P 1'
#
loop_
_entity.id
_entity.type
_entity.pdbx_description
1 polymer ?
#
loop_
_entity_poly.entity_id
_entity_poly.type
_entity_poly.pdbx_seq_one_letter_code
_entity_poly.pdbx_strand_id
1 'polypeptide(L)'
;MNASLQQATKLLQQGHLQQATEAYRQVLQAQPRCADAWYNLGYLLRRHGDAIGALDAYGQALRCGASEPEQIHLNRAALLSDHLHQDGLALEELGLALQCHPDYPPALLNLGNLHEEMGARDQAIAAYARLVAIAGADTSIHALQLQANARLLHLDPPAHAQDPRLARLAHVVASPGQEAALSAIVLHALAQAYDRLGLHQRAFETASAANRDGYAQARRYDPTQTQQRFSHIRTVFADGARLSERSAPFTEQNGPAPLFICGMFRSGSTLLEQVLSRHPCIAAGGELDALPRLVAQALSPFPQAAQDLPAQTRAQLAASYRQRVALSVPQHAQLRYITDKRLDNFELIGLIKQLFPSARIVHTRRHPLDNGLSIFMQQLNPHRFGYAGRLDDIGHFYGASTQLMQHWLSLYPDSIHSFDYDAFVAAPEPTLRALLDFLKLPWEPQCLEFHRARNAVRTASYWQVRRPLHAEASGRWRAYAAQLGPLRQALAAAGVAIDD
;
A
#
# COMPACT_ATOMS: atom_id res chain seq x y z
N MET A 1 39.59 -6.13 -12.07
CA MET A 1 38.19 -6.62 -12.18
C MET A 1 38.13 -7.66 -13.29
N ASN A 2 37.48 -8.80 -13.05
CA ASN A 2 37.35 -9.87 -14.04
C ASN A 2 36.42 -9.43 -15.19
N ALA A 3 36.77 -9.73 -16.45
CA ALA A 3 35.98 -9.40 -17.64
C ALA A 3 34.54 -9.96 -17.56
N SER A 4 34.35 -11.11 -16.92
CA SER A 4 33.02 -11.70 -16.69
C SER A 4 32.13 -10.86 -15.77
N LEU A 5 32.70 -10.28 -14.70
CA LEU A 5 31.99 -9.40 -13.78
C LEU A 5 31.61 -8.07 -14.46
N GLN A 6 32.50 -7.51 -15.27
CA GLN A 6 32.21 -6.31 -16.06
C GLN A 6 31.09 -6.55 -17.06
N GLN A 7 31.08 -7.70 -17.73
CA GLN A 7 30.01 -8.06 -18.65
C GLN A 7 28.66 -8.23 -17.93
N ALA A 8 28.63 -8.89 -16.77
CA ALA A 8 27.42 -9.01 -15.95
C ALA A 8 26.89 -7.63 -15.51
N THR A 9 27.79 -6.74 -15.10
CA THR A 9 27.47 -5.35 -14.72
C THR A 9 26.91 -4.57 -15.89
N LYS A 10 27.50 -4.72 -17.09
CA LYS A 10 27.01 -4.07 -18.31
C LYS A 10 25.60 -4.52 -18.68
N LEU A 11 25.33 -5.82 -18.63
CA LEU A 11 23.99 -6.37 -18.87
C LEU A 11 22.96 -5.80 -17.89
N LEU A 12 23.35 -5.65 -16.62
CA LEU A 12 22.50 -5.05 -15.59
C LEU A 12 22.19 -3.57 -15.91
N GLN A 13 23.22 -2.78 -16.26
CA GLN A 13 23.07 -1.36 -16.61
C GLN A 13 22.20 -1.16 -17.87
N GLN A 14 22.24 -2.10 -18.81
CA GLN A 14 21.40 -2.10 -20.00
C GLN A 14 19.96 -2.59 -19.75
N GLY A 15 19.63 -3.00 -18.52
CA GLY A 15 18.30 -3.49 -18.16
C GLY A 15 18.01 -4.92 -18.61
N HIS A 16 19.01 -5.68 -19.09
CA HIS A 16 18.86 -7.07 -19.48
C HIS A 16 18.85 -8.00 -18.24
N LEU A 17 17.82 -7.86 -17.39
CA LEU A 17 17.80 -8.42 -16.03
C LEU A 17 18.01 -9.93 -15.97
N GLN A 18 17.38 -10.71 -16.86
CA GLN A 18 17.54 -12.16 -16.90
C GLN A 18 18.96 -12.58 -17.31
N GLN A 19 19.50 -11.97 -18.37
CA GLN A 19 20.86 -12.24 -18.84
C GLN A 19 21.90 -11.83 -17.79
N ALA A 20 21.70 -10.70 -17.13
CA ALA A 20 22.55 -10.26 -16.02
C ALA A 20 22.52 -11.27 -14.86
N THR A 21 21.34 -11.81 -14.52
CA THR A 21 21.19 -12.81 -13.44
C THR A 21 22.03 -14.05 -13.73
N GLU A 22 21.94 -14.57 -14.97
CA GLU A 22 22.71 -15.73 -15.38
C GLU A 22 24.22 -15.44 -15.42
N ALA A 23 24.60 -14.27 -15.94
CA ALA A 23 26.00 -13.85 -15.96
C ALA A 23 26.61 -13.74 -14.55
N TYR A 24 25.87 -13.21 -13.57
CA TYR A 24 26.35 -13.18 -12.18
C TYR A 24 26.46 -14.58 -11.58
N ARG A 25 25.55 -15.51 -11.89
CA ARG A 25 25.69 -16.92 -11.46
C ARG A 25 26.96 -17.55 -12.03
N GLN A 26 27.29 -17.31 -13.30
CA GLN A 26 28.53 -17.78 -13.92
C GLN A 26 29.78 -17.17 -13.26
N VAL A 27 29.74 -15.88 -12.93
CA VAL A 27 30.82 -15.24 -12.15
C VAL A 27 31.01 -15.94 -10.82
N LEU A 28 29.93 -16.27 -10.12
CA LEU A 28 29.96 -16.94 -8.83
C LEU A 28 30.39 -18.42 -8.90
N GLN A 29 30.13 -19.11 -10.01
CA GLN A 29 30.70 -20.45 -10.25
C GLN A 29 32.23 -20.40 -10.35
N ALA A 30 32.78 -19.40 -11.04
CA ALA A 30 34.22 -19.23 -11.19
C ALA A 30 34.89 -18.59 -9.95
N GLN A 31 34.17 -17.69 -9.25
CA GLN A 31 34.64 -16.93 -8.10
C GLN A 31 33.57 -16.90 -7.00
N PRO A 32 33.41 -17.99 -6.21
CA PRO A 32 32.37 -18.08 -5.18
C PRO A 32 32.48 -17.03 -4.06
N ARG A 33 33.65 -16.39 -3.91
CA ARG A 33 33.91 -15.36 -2.90
C ARG A 33 33.79 -13.92 -3.42
N CYS A 34 33.24 -13.72 -4.62
CA CYS A 34 33.03 -12.39 -5.18
C CYS A 34 31.83 -11.69 -4.52
N ALA A 35 32.08 -10.80 -3.55
CA ALA A 35 31.04 -10.10 -2.81
C ALA A 35 30.11 -9.27 -3.72
N ASP A 36 30.68 -8.54 -4.68
CA ASP A 36 29.91 -7.71 -5.63
C ASP A 36 28.96 -8.54 -6.49
N ALA A 37 29.39 -9.74 -6.91
CA ALA A 37 28.53 -10.63 -7.69
C ALA A 37 27.36 -11.16 -6.86
N TRP A 38 27.60 -11.52 -5.59
CA TRP A 38 26.54 -11.90 -4.66
C TRP A 38 25.57 -10.75 -4.38
N TYR A 39 26.07 -9.53 -4.16
CA TYR A 39 25.24 -8.34 -3.94
C TYR A 39 24.32 -8.07 -5.13
N ASN A 40 24.88 -8.03 -6.34
CA ASN A 40 24.12 -7.76 -7.55
C ASN A 40 23.15 -8.90 -7.91
N LEU A 41 23.50 -10.15 -7.61
CA LEU A 41 22.57 -11.27 -7.71
C LEU A 41 21.40 -11.09 -6.75
N GLY A 42 21.65 -10.70 -5.49
CA GLY A 42 20.60 -10.40 -4.52
C GLY A 42 19.65 -9.29 -4.99
N TYR A 43 20.20 -8.22 -5.55
CA TYR A 43 19.41 -7.15 -6.17
C TYR A 43 18.51 -7.66 -7.31
N LEU A 44 19.03 -8.49 -8.19
CA LEU A 44 18.28 -9.07 -9.31
C LEU A 44 17.19 -10.05 -8.85
N LEU A 45 17.49 -10.91 -7.88
CA LEU A 45 16.51 -11.83 -7.29
C LEU A 45 15.35 -11.07 -6.64
N ARG A 46 15.65 -9.99 -5.91
CA ARG A 46 14.63 -9.08 -5.38
C ARG A 46 13.76 -8.49 -6.49
N ARG A 47 14.36 -8.01 -7.57
CA ARG A 47 13.65 -7.46 -8.75
C ARG A 47 12.73 -8.50 -9.41
N HIS A 48 13.13 -9.77 -9.41
CA HIS A 48 12.32 -10.89 -9.89
C HIS A 48 11.24 -11.34 -8.88
N GLY A 49 11.26 -10.82 -7.65
CA GLY A 49 10.30 -11.16 -6.60
C GLY A 49 10.66 -12.40 -5.78
N ASP A 50 11.90 -12.89 -5.90
CA ASP A 50 12.46 -13.96 -5.08
C ASP A 50 13.14 -13.35 -3.84
N ALA A 51 12.34 -13.06 -2.81
CA ALA A 51 12.81 -12.43 -1.59
C ALA A 51 13.76 -13.34 -0.79
N ILE A 52 13.49 -14.65 -0.75
CA ILE A 52 14.31 -15.61 0.01
C ILE A 52 15.68 -15.77 -0.67
N GLY A 53 15.71 -16.01 -1.98
CA GLY A 53 16.97 -16.09 -2.72
C GLY A 53 17.77 -14.78 -2.64
N ALA A 54 17.10 -13.63 -2.63
CA ALA A 54 17.76 -12.34 -2.43
C ALA A 54 18.40 -12.20 -1.04
N LEU A 55 17.70 -12.60 0.03
CA LEU A 55 18.26 -12.62 1.39
C LEU A 55 19.50 -13.51 1.48
N ASP A 56 19.44 -14.70 0.88
CA ASP A 56 20.58 -15.63 0.85
C ASP A 56 21.78 -15.04 0.13
N ALA A 57 21.57 -14.47 -1.07
CA ALA A 57 22.62 -13.84 -1.85
C ALA A 57 23.25 -12.65 -1.11
N TYR A 58 22.45 -11.78 -0.49
CA TYR A 58 22.95 -10.70 0.37
C TYR A 58 23.73 -11.22 1.58
N GLY A 59 23.28 -12.32 2.20
CA GLY A 59 24.01 -12.98 3.28
C GLY A 59 25.37 -13.53 2.83
N GLN A 60 25.48 -14.04 1.60
CA GLN A 60 26.76 -14.44 1.03
C GLN A 60 27.67 -13.25 0.75
N ALA A 61 27.13 -12.13 0.25
CA ALA A 61 27.91 -10.92 0.01
C ALA A 61 28.56 -10.41 1.32
N LEU A 62 27.82 -10.39 2.43
CA LEU A 62 28.36 -10.07 3.76
C LEU A 62 29.47 -11.04 4.19
N ARG A 63 29.26 -12.36 4.06
CA ARG A 63 30.29 -13.38 4.36
C ARG A 63 31.55 -13.25 3.50
N CYS A 64 31.42 -12.72 2.28
CA CYS A 64 32.53 -12.49 1.37
C CYS A 64 33.28 -11.18 1.62
N GLY A 65 32.86 -10.37 2.60
CA GLY A 65 33.51 -9.12 2.95
C GLY A 65 33.16 -7.96 2.00
N ALA A 66 31.87 -7.77 1.70
CA ALA A 66 31.40 -6.62 0.95
C ALA A 66 31.85 -5.28 1.58
N SER A 67 32.15 -4.29 0.74
CA SER A 67 32.69 -3.00 1.18
C SER A 67 31.69 -2.07 1.86
N GLU A 68 30.40 -2.23 1.59
CA GLU A 68 29.30 -1.39 2.12
C GLU A 68 28.25 -2.27 2.82
N PRO A 69 28.61 -2.95 3.94
CA PRO A 69 27.73 -3.89 4.62
C PRO A 69 26.41 -3.25 5.11
N GLU A 70 26.42 -1.96 5.49
CA GLU A 70 25.24 -1.21 5.90
C GLU A 70 24.17 -1.12 4.81
N GLN A 71 24.57 -1.02 3.54
CA GLN A 71 23.65 -1.01 2.41
C GLN A 71 23.01 -2.40 2.21
N ILE A 72 23.78 -3.46 2.47
CA ILE A 72 23.29 -4.83 2.37
C ILE A 72 22.26 -5.10 3.47
N HIS A 73 22.57 -4.72 4.71
CA HIS A 73 21.65 -4.80 5.84
C HIS A 73 20.37 -3.99 5.60
N LEU A 74 20.47 -2.77 5.06
CA LEU A 74 19.31 -1.97 4.66
C LEU A 74 18.42 -2.71 3.64
N ASN A 75 19.03 -3.31 2.61
CA ASN A 75 18.29 -4.05 1.58
C ASN A 75 17.63 -5.32 2.13
N ARG A 76 18.30 -6.03 3.05
CA ARG A 76 17.74 -7.19 3.76
C ARG A 76 16.56 -6.78 4.64
N ALA A 77 16.67 -5.68 5.38
CA ALA A 77 15.57 -5.13 6.17
C ALA A 77 14.33 -4.82 5.33
N ALA A 78 14.51 -4.18 4.17
CA ALA A 78 13.40 -3.88 3.25
C ALA A 78 12.72 -5.16 2.73
N LEU A 79 13.50 -6.21 2.41
CA LEU A 79 12.95 -7.51 2.00
C LEU A 79 12.12 -8.17 3.13
N LEU A 80 12.67 -8.17 4.34
CA LEU A 80 12.03 -8.76 5.51
C LEU A 80 10.71 -8.05 5.86
N SER A 81 10.71 -6.71 5.84
CA SER A 81 9.52 -5.91 6.10
C SER A 81 8.46 -6.03 4.98
N ASP A 82 8.86 -5.70 3.75
CA ASP A 82 7.90 -5.41 2.66
C ASP A 82 7.37 -6.68 1.98
N HIS A 83 8.16 -7.76 1.98
CA HIS A 83 7.84 -8.98 1.23
C HIS A 83 7.59 -10.21 2.11
N LEU A 84 8.17 -10.25 3.32
CA LEU A 84 8.05 -11.40 4.22
C LEU A 84 7.30 -11.09 5.52
N HIS A 85 7.02 -9.81 5.79
CA HIS A 85 6.35 -9.33 7.00
C HIS A 85 7.02 -9.78 8.30
N GLN A 86 8.35 -9.89 8.29
CA GLN A 86 9.20 -10.28 9.43
C GLN A 86 9.81 -9.04 10.10
N ASP A 87 8.96 -8.21 10.71
CA ASP A 87 9.33 -6.89 11.24
C ASP A 87 10.43 -6.93 12.31
N GLY A 88 10.42 -7.97 13.17
CA GLY A 88 11.47 -8.15 14.18
C GLY A 88 12.86 -8.33 13.55
N LEU A 89 12.96 -9.19 12.53
CA LEU A 89 14.22 -9.39 11.80
C LEU A 89 14.60 -8.15 10.97
N ALA A 90 13.62 -7.43 10.43
CA ALA A 90 13.88 -6.17 9.74
C ALA A 90 14.47 -5.10 10.68
N LEU A 91 13.99 -5.00 11.92
CA LEU A 91 14.58 -4.14 12.96
C LEU A 91 16.01 -4.55 13.30
N GLU A 92 16.28 -5.85 13.43
CA GLU A 92 17.63 -6.37 13.69
C GLU A 92 18.60 -5.96 12.56
N GLU A 93 18.21 -6.14 11.30
CA GLU A 93 19.02 -5.73 10.14
C GLU A 93 19.25 -4.21 10.09
N LEU A 94 18.25 -3.38 10.41
CA LEU A 94 18.46 -1.93 10.52
C LEU A 94 19.41 -1.57 11.67
N GLY A 95 19.34 -2.30 12.79
CA GLY A 95 20.29 -2.18 13.89
C GLY A 95 21.72 -2.51 13.45
N LEU A 96 21.92 -3.59 12.69
CA LEU A 96 23.22 -3.96 12.13
C LEU A 96 23.74 -2.91 11.15
N ALA A 97 22.88 -2.36 10.28
CA ALA A 97 23.26 -1.27 9.38
C ALA A 97 23.80 -0.05 10.15
N LEU A 98 23.15 0.31 11.26
CA LEU A 98 23.56 1.41 12.13
C LEU A 98 24.77 1.05 13.03
N GLN A 99 25.06 -0.23 13.27
CA GLN A 99 26.32 -0.62 13.90
C GLN A 99 27.50 -0.48 12.94
N CYS A 100 27.31 -0.83 11.66
CA CYS A 100 28.30 -0.60 10.61
C CYS A 100 28.55 0.89 10.37
N HIS A 101 27.47 1.68 10.32
CA HIS A 101 27.53 3.13 10.11
C HIS A 101 26.45 3.85 10.96
N PRO A 102 26.81 4.40 12.13
CA PRO A 102 25.88 4.98 13.10
C PRO A 102 24.90 6.02 12.59
N ASP A 103 25.34 6.87 11.65
CA ASP A 103 24.54 7.95 11.09
C ASP A 103 24.14 7.69 9.63
N TYR A 104 23.98 6.42 9.24
CA TYR A 104 23.57 6.06 7.87
C TYR A 104 22.14 6.54 7.58
N PRO A 105 21.95 7.59 6.75
CA PRO A 105 20.65 8.28 6.63
C PRO A 105 19.50 7.38 6.14
N PRO A 106 19.69 6.52 5.12
CA PRO A 106 18.64 5.61 4.68
C PRO A 106 18.17 4.62 5.76
N ALA A 107 19.09 4.12 6.60
CA ALA A 107 18.72 3.22 7.69
C ALA A 107 17.93 3.93 8.78
N LEU A 108 18.28 5.18 9.12
CA LEU A 108 17.50 5.97 10.09
C LEU A 108 16.09 6.27 9.57
N LEU A 109 15.94 6.60 8.29
CA LEU A 109 14.62 6.82 7.69
C LEU A 109 13.78 5.53 7.73
N ASN A 110 14.35 4.40 7.31
CA ASN A 110 13.65 3.11 7.31
C ASN A 110 13.33 2.62 8.73
N LEU A 111 14.19 2.89 9.71
CA LEU A 111 13.94 2.59 11.11
C LEU A 111 12.76 3.41 11.65
N GLY A 112 12.71 4.71 11.33
CA GLY A 112 11.55 5.54 11.65
C GLY A 112 10.26 5.01 11.03
N ASN A 113 10.30 4.68 9.73
CA ASN A 113 9.14 4.15 9.00
C ASN A 113 8.63 2.83 9.60
N LEU A 114 9.54 1.90 9.88
CA LEU A 114 9.17 0.60 10.46
C LEU A 114 8.60 0.74 11.87
N HIS A 115 9.19 1.61 12.70
CA HIS A 115 8.62 1.92 14.01
C HIS A 115 7.22 2.53 13.92
N GLU A 116 6.97 3.41 12.95
CA GLU A 116 5.63 3.94 12.68
C GLU A 116 4.63 2.83 12.32
N GLU A 117 5.02 1.93 11.41
CA GLU A 117 4.18 0.79 11.01
C GLU A 117 3.86 -0.12 12.20
N MET A 118 4.82 -0.33 13.11
CA MET A 118 4.67 -1.12 14.34
C MET A 118 3.96 -0.37 15.48
N GLY A 119 3.70 0.94 15.33
CA GLY A 119 3.07 1.77 16.37
C GLY A 119 4.01 2.23 17.49
N ALA A 120 5.31 2.08 17.31
CA ALA A 120 6.38 2.50 18.22
C ALA A 120 6.69 4.00 18.04
N ARG A 121 5.76 4.87 18.46
CA ARG A 121 5.78 6.32 18.18
C ARG A 121 7.07 7.00 18.61
N ASP A 122 7.49 6.76 19.85
CA ASP A 122 8.65 7.46 20.44
C ASP A 122 9.95 7.04 19.76
N GLN A 123 10.08 5.75 19.42
CA GLN A 123 11.21 5.23 18.66
C GLN A 123 11.26 5.79 17.24
N ALA A 124 10.10 5.94 16.58
CA ALA A 124 10.02 6.58 15.28
C ALA A 124 10.48 8.05 15.33
N ILE A 125 9.98 8.82 16.32
CA ILE A 125 10.41 10.20 16.54
C ILE A 125 11.92 10.26 16.76
N ALA A 126 12.48 9.38 17.60
CA ALA A 126 13.91 9.33 17.88
C ALA A 126 14.74 9.08 16.60
N ALA A 127 14.33 8.12 15.76
CA ALA A 127 15.04 7.81 14.51
C ALA A 127 15.01 8.98 13.52
N TYR A 128 13.84 9.61 13.30
CA TYR A 128 13.73 10.76 12.42
C TYR A 128 14.46 12.00 12.96
N ALA A 129 14.41 12.24 14.27
CA ALA A 129 15.13 13.35 14.89
C ALA A 129 16.64 13.21 14.72
N ARG A 130 17.18 11.99 14.85
CA ARG A 130 18.59 11.70 14.54
C ARG A 130 18.93 12.02 13.09
N LEU A 131 18.11 11.58 12.13
CA LEU A 131 18.31 11.87 10.70
C LEU A 131 18.31 13.38 10.40
N VAL A 132 17.36 14.13 10.97
CA VAL A 132 17.28 15.59 10.80
C VAL A 132 18.47 16.32 11.43
N ALA A 133 19.12 15.74 12.44
CA ALA A 133 20.28 16.33 13.11
C ALA A 133 21.61 16.09 12.37
N ILE A 134 21.65 15.22 11.35
CA ILE A 134 22.87 14.95 10.58
C ILE A 134 23.32 16.23 9.86
N ALA A 135 24.54 16.68 10.12
CA ALA A 135 25.14 17.81 9.44
C ALA A 135 25.64 17.42 8.04
N GLY A 136 25.35 18.24 7.03
CA GLY A 136 25.86 18.04 5.68
C GLY A 136 25.06 18.80 4.63
N ALA A 137 25.70 19.07 3.49
CA ALA A 137 25.09 19.74 2.33
C ALA A 137 24.83 18.77 1.16
N ASP A 138 24.83 17.46 1.41
CA ASP A 138 24.55 16.44 0.40
C ASP A 138 23.05 16.44 0.05
N THR A 139 22.75 16.62 -1.23
CA THR A 139 21.39 16.61 -1.79
C THR A 139 20.62 15.33 -1.43
N SER A 140 21.28 14.18 -1.41
CA SER A 140 20.66 12.89 -1.08
C SER A 140 20.23 12.83 0.39
N ILE A 141 21.05 13.38 1.30
CA ILE A 141 20.73 13.49 2.72
C ILE A 141 19.61 14.50 2.93
N HIS A 142 19.67 15.67 2.27
CA HIS A 142 18.62 16.69 2.33
C HIS A 142 17.25 16.13 1.95
N ALA A 143 17.17 15.34 0.88
CA ALA A 143 15.93 14.68 0.47
C ALA A 143 15.34 13.77 1.58
N LEU A 144 16.18 12.98 2.24
CA LEU A 144 15.77 12.10 3.35
C LEU A 144 15.39 12.91 4.60
N GLN A 145 16.09 14.02 4.87
CA GLN A 145 15.76 14.93 5.97
C GLN A 145 14.41 15.61 5.79
N LEU A 146 14.05 16.01 4.57
CA LEU A 146 12.73 16.57 4.30
C LEU A 146 11.62 15.54 4.49
N GLN A 147 11.85 14.29 4.08
CA GLN A 147 10.94 13.19 4.38
C GLN A 147 10.80 13.01 5.89
N ALA A 148 11.91 12.93 6.63
CA ALA A 148 11.89 12.79 8.09
C ALA A 148 11.18 13.96 8.80
N ASN A 149 11.40 15.21 8.37
CA ASN A 149 10.69 16.38 8.90
C ASN A 149 9.18 16.30 8.65
N ALA A 150 8.77 15.88 7.45
CA ALA A 150 7.35 15.67 7.15
C ALA A 150 6.74 14.61 8.09
N ARG A 151 7.42 13.48 8.30
CA ARG A 151 7.00 12.43 9.25
C ARG A 151 6.93 12.93 10.69
N LEU A 152 7.93 13.69 11.15
CA LEU A 152 7.94 14.31 12.48
C LEU A 152 6.74 15.24 12.69
N LEU A 153 6.35 16.04 11.69
CA LEU A 153 5.20 16.93 11.81
C LEU A 153 3.87 16.17 11.95
N HIS A 154 3.76 14.96 11.40
CA HIS A 154 2.60 14.09 11.60
C HIS A 154 2.58 13.44 12.99
N LEU A 155 3.76 12.97 13.44
CA LEU A 155 3.99 12.27 14.69
C LEU A 155 3.95 13.19 15.90
N ASP A 156 4.39 14.43 15.77
CA ASP A 156 4.41 15.45 16.81
C ASP A 156 3.80 16.74 16.22
N PRO A 157 2.46 16.77 16.09
CA PRO A 157 1.77 17.88 15.44
C PRO A 157 1.95 19.19 16.22
N PRO A 158 1.97 20.33 15.53
CA PRO A 158 2.05 21.62 16.18
C PRO A 158 0.78 21.88 17.00
N ALA A 159 0.96 22.47 18.19
CA ALA A 159 -0.16 22.87 19.05
C ALA A 159 -0.74 24.24 18.67
N HIS A 160 0.01 25.08 17.95
CA HIS A 160 -0.41 26.42 17.55
C HIS A 160 0.19 26.84 16.20
N ALA A 161 -0.40 27.85 15.57
CA ALA A 161 0.00 28.34 14.25
C ALA A 161 1.41 28.96 14.20
N GLN A 162 1.96 29.40 15.34
CA GLN A 162 3.28 30.03 15.46
C GLN A 162 4.41 29.01 15.67
N ASP A 163 4.17 27.70 15.51
CA ASP A 163 5.23 26.70 15.66
C ASP A 163 6.37 26.98 14.65
N PRO A 164 7.62 27.18 15.12
CA PRO A 164 8.73 27.58 14.26
C PRO A 164 9.06 26.53 13.18
N ARG A 165 8.67 25.27 13.38
CA ARG A 165 8.83 24.21 12.38
C ARG A 165 8.00 24.48 11.13
N LEU A 166 6.80 25.04 11.29
CA LEU A 166 5.92 25.39 10.16
C LEU A 166 6.55 26.47 9.28
N ALA A 167 7.07 27.53 9.90
CA ALA A 167 7.72 28.63 9.17
C ALA A 167 9.02 28.15 8.48
N ARG A 168 9.82 27.34 9.17
CA ARG A 168 11.05 26.77 8.61
C ARG A 168 10.78 25.91 7.37
N LEU A 169 9.82 24.98 7.46
CA LEU A 169 9.49 24.09 6.35
C LEU A 169 8.85 24.86 5.18
N ALA A 170 8.01 25.85 5.45
CA ALA A 170 7.47 26.72 4.41
C ALA A 170 8.58 27.50 3.68
N HIS A 171 9.59 27.97 4.40
CA HIS A 171 10.75 28.65 3.80
C HIS A 171 11.59 27.71 2.93
N VAL A 172 11.84 26.48 3.39
CA VAL A 172 12.58 25.48 2.61
C VAL A 172 11.88 25.17 1.29
N VAL A 173 10.56 24.99 1.31
CA VAL A 173 9.78 24.73 0.09
C VAL A 173 9.80 25.92 -0.87
N ALA A 174 9.83 27.14 -0.35
CA ALA A 174 9.88 28.36 -1.15
C ALA A 174 11.30 28.69 -1.68
N SER A 175 12.32 27.94 -1.28
CA SER A 175 13.70 28.22 -1.64
C SER A 175 13.97 27.92 -3.13
N PRO A 176 14.67 28.82 -3.86
CA PRO A 176 15.03 28.57 -5.25
C PRO A 176 15.85 27.27 -5.41
N GLY A 177 15.54 26.49 -6.45
CA GLY A 177 16.25 25.23 -6.74
C GLY A 177 15.75 24.01 -5.97
N GLN A 178 14.75 24.17 -5.08
CA GLN A 178 14.13 23.03 -4.40
C GLN A 178 13.34 22.17 -5.41
N GLU A 179 13.56 20.86 -5.37
CA GLU A 179 12.88 19.92 -6.25
C GLU A 179 11.38 19.86 -5.94
N ALA A 180 10.53 20.00 -6.97
CA ALA A 180 9.07 20.02 -6.84
C ALA A 180 8.52 18.76 -6.15
N ALA A 181 9.08 17.58 -6.45
CA ALA A 181 8.67 16.33 -5.84
C ALA A 181 8.92 16.32 -4.32
N LEU A 182 10.08 16.83 -3.86
CA LEU A 182 10.41 16.95 -2.44
C LEU A 182 9.57 18.03 -1.75
N SER A 183 9.35 19.16 -2.44
CA SER A 183 8.45 20.22 -1.97
C SER A 183 7.04 19.70 -1.71
N ALA A 184 6.51 18.85 -2.59
CA ALA A 184 5.18 18.25 -2.44
C ALA A 184 5.04 17.41 -1.16
N ILE A 185 6.10 16.67 -0.76
CA ILE A 185 6.11 15.90 0.50
C ILE A 185 5.90 16.82 1.69
N VAL A 186 6.69 17.89 1.76
CA VAL A 186 6.65 18.86 2.86
C VAL A 186 5.33 19.64 2.86
N LEU A 187 4.84 20.04 1.68
CA LEU A 187 3.55 20.73 1.54
C LEU A 187 2.37 19.88 2.03
N HIS A 188 2.35 18.57 1.73
CA HIS A 188 1.32 17.69 2.29
C HIS A 188 1.38 17.61 3.81
N ALA A 189 2.58 17.54 4.41
CA ALA A 189 2.72 17.56 5.85
C ALA A 189 2.24 18.87 6.48
N LEU A 190 2.60 20.01 5.88
CA LEU A 190 2.12 21.33 6.29
C LEU A 190 0.59 21.44 6.16
N ALA A 191 0.00 20.94 5.07
CA ALA A 191 -1.45 20.95 4.87
C ALA A 191 -2.17 20.16 5.99
N GLN A 192 -1.65 19.01 6.38
CA GLN A 192 -2.22 18.23 7.49
C GLN A 192 -2.04 18.92 8.84
N ALA A 193 -0.91 19.61 9.05
CA ALA A 193 -0.70 20.41 10.25
C ALA A 193 -1.70 21.57 10.35
N TYR A 194 -1.92 22.31 9.25
CA TYR A 194 -2.92 23.38 9.20
C TYR A 194 -4.35 22.86 9.39
N ASP A 195 -4.67 21.68 8.83
CA ASP A 195 -5.97 21.04 9.04
C ASP A 195 -6.21 20.72 10.52
N ARG A 196 -5.22 20.16 11.22
CA ARG A 196 -5.31 19.90 12.68
C ARG A 196 -5.48 21.16 13.51
N LEU A 197 -4.92 22.29 13.06
CA LEU A 197 -5.08 23.60 13.68
C LEU A 197 -6.40 24.29 13.35
N GLY A 198 -7.29 23.66 12.55
CA GLY A 198 -8.55 24.26 12.10
C GLY A 198 -8.39 25.35 11.03
N LEU A 199 -7.18 25.50 10.45
CA LEU A 199 -6.88 26.49 9.42
C LEU A 199 -7.24 25.95 8.03
N HIS A 200 -8.52 25.59 7.84
CA HIS A 200 -8.98 24.79 6.70
C HIS A 200 -8.70 25.41 5.32
N GLN A 201 -8.89 26.72 5.16
CA GLN A 201 -8.56 27.39 3.91
C GLN A 201 -7.07 27.24 3.57
N ARG A 202 -6.19 27.56 4.52
CA ARG A 202 -4.73 27.44 4.35
C ARG A 202 -4.31 25.99 4.13
N ALA A 203 -4.94 25.05 4.82
CA ALA A 203 -4.73 23.61 4.63
C ALA A 203 -5.04 23.18 3.20
N PHE A 204 -6.21 23.59 2.67
CA PHE A 204 -6.62 23.27 1.31
C PHE A 204 -5.71 23.89 0.24
N GLU A 205 -5.35 25.16 0.41
CA GLU A 205 -4.43 25.87 -0.51
C GLU A 205 -3.06 25.18 -0.52
N THR A 206 -2.55 24.80 0.64
CA THR A 206 -1.27 24.10 0.79
C THR A 206 -1.33 22.69 0.16
N ALA A 207 -2.41 21.94 0.37
CA ALA A 207 -2.62 20.63 -0.28
C ALA A 207 -2.75 20.77 -1.80
N SER A 208 -3.42 21.82 -2.28
CA SER A 208 -3.53 22.10 -3.72
C SER A 208 -2.17 22.37 -4.35
N ALA A 209 -1.30 23.12 -3.65
CA ALA A 209 0.08 23.31 -4.07
C ALA A 209 0.87 22.00 -4.07
N ALA A 210 0.74 21.19 -3.02
CA ALA A 210 1.37 19.88 -2.91
C ALA A 210 1.00 18.97 -4.09
N ASN A 211 -0.31 18.87 -4.40
CA ASN A 211 -0.81 18.06 -5.50
C ASN A 211 -0.34 18.57 -6.85
N ARG A 212 -0.36 19.89 -7.10
CA ARG A 212 0.15 20.47 -8.35
C ARG A 212 1.62 20.14 -8.56
N ASP A 213 2.44 20.31 -7.53
CA ASP A 213 3.89 20.13 -7.62
C ASP A 213 4.25 18.64 -7.72
N GLY A 214 3.58 17.78 -6.94
CA GLY A 214 3.78 16.33 -6.95
C GLY A 214 3.36 15.66 -8.26
N TYR A 215 2.29 16.16 -8.90
CA TYR A 215 1.77 15.61 -10.16
C TYR A 215 2.35 16.28 -11.41
N ALA A 216 3.21 17.30 -11.27
CA ALA A 216 3.72 18.09 -12.40
C ALA A 216 4.46 17.25 -13.46
N GLN A 217 5.19 16.22 -13.03
CA GLN A 217 5.95 15.32 -13.91
C GLN A 217 5.25 13.97 -14.17
N ALA A 218 4.09 13.75 -13.54
CA ALA A 218 3.35 12.51 -13.70
C ALA A 218 2.56 12.52 -15.01
N ARG A 219 2.32 11.33 -15.57
CA ARG A 219 1.34 11.20 -16.66
C ARG A 219 -0.02 11.63 -16.13
N ARG A 220 -0.63 12.61 -16.81
CA ARG A 220 -1.98 13.10 -16.46
C ARG A 220 -2.99 11.95 -16.50
N TYR A 221 -3.88 11.92 -15.51
CA TYR A 221 -5.02 11.02 -15.48
C TYR A 221 -5.88 11.18 -16.73
N ASP A 222 -6.30 10.06 -17.31
CA ASP A 222 -7.20 10.01 -18.46
C ASP A 222 -8.53 9.36 -18.04
N PRO A 223 -9.60 10.17 -17.87
CA PRO A 223 -10.95 9.70 -17.58
C PRO A 223 -11.45 8.69 -18.62
N THR A 224 -11.19 8.95 -19.91
CA THR A 224 -11.66 8.12 -21.02
C THR A 224 -10.99 6.76 -20.99
N GLN A 225 -9.68 6.72 -20.77
CA GLN A 225 -8.94 5.46 -20.63
C GLN A 225 -9.46 4.63 -19.46
N THR A 226 -9.77 5.27 -18.32
CA THR A 226 -10.34 4.57 -17.16
C THR A 226 -11.71 3.98 -17.49
N GLN A 227 -12.58 4.76 -18.13
CA GLN A 227 -13.92 4.30 -18.50
C GLN A 227 -13.86 3.14 -19.49
N GLN A 228 -12.99 3.22 -20.50
CA GLN A 228 -12.76 2.14 -21.46
C GLN A 228 -12.28 0.87 -20.76
N ARG A 229 -11.28 1.00 -19.87
CA ARG A 229 -10.73 -0.13 -19.10
C ARG A 229 -11.81 -0.81 -18.25
N PHE A 230 -12.57 -0.05 -17.46
CA PHE A 230 -13.62 -0.63 -16.60
C PHE A 230 -14.78 -1.21 -17.39
N SER A 231 -15.16 -0.58 -18.50
CA SER A 231 -16.17 -1.13 -19.40
C SER A 231 -15.70 -2.45 -20.01
N HIS A 232 -14.43 -2.55 -20.41
CA HIS A 232 -13.87 -3.78 -20.96
C HIS A 232 -13.81 -4.90 -19.92
N ILE A 233 -13.48 -4.61 -18.65
CA ILE A 233 -13.59 -5.56 -17.54
C ILE A 233 -15.02 -6.07 -17.40
N ARG A 234 -16.02 -5.18 -17.39
CA ARG A 234 -17.44 -5.57 -17.30
C ARG A 234 -17.85 -6.48 -18.46
N THR A 235 -17.43 -6.17 -19.68
CA THR A 235 -17.74 -6.97 -20.88
C THR A 235 -17.11 -8.37 -20.81
N VAL A 236 -15.84 -8.47 -20.45
CA VAL A 236 -15.15 -9.77 -20.34
C VAL A 236 -15.78 -10.66 -19.26
N PHE A 237 -16.22 -10.07 -18.16
CA PHE A 237 -16.82 -10.77 -17.03
C PHE A 237 -18.34 -10.52 -16.92
N ALA A 238 -19.05 -10.47 -18.04
CA ALA A 238 -20.48 -10.17 -18.06
C ALA A 238 -21.39 -11.34 -17.63
N ASP A 239 -20.95 -12.58 -17.84
CA ASP A 239 -21.74 -13.79 -17.59
C ASP A 239 -21.27 -14.49 -16.30
N GLY A 240 -21.86 -14.12 -15.16
CA GLY A 240 -21.56 -14.72 -13.86
C GLY A 240 -21.89 -16.22 -13.76
N ALA A 241 -22.90 -16.69 -14.50
CA ALA A 241 -23.38 -18.07 -14.43
C ALA A 241 -22.38 -19.08 -15.03
N ARG A 242 -21.70 -18.70 -16.12
CA ARG A 242 -20.58 -19.50 -16.66
C ARG A 242 -19.41 -19.63 -15.69
N LEU A 243 -19.24 -18.68 -14.77
CA LEU A 243 -18.13 -18.66 -13.81
C LEU A 243 -18.41 -19.57 -12.61
N SER A 244 -19.67 -19.69 -12.18
CA SER A 244 -20.10 -20.61 -11.12
C SER A 244 -20.23 -22.07 -11.59
N GLU A 245 -20.78 -22.33 -12.79
CA GLU A 245 -21.02 -23.70 -13.28
C GLU A 245 -19.75 -24.45 -13.71
N ARG A 246 -18.66 -23.72 -14.02
CA ARG A 246 -17.37 -24.30 -14.44
C ARG A 246 -16.43 -24.63 -13.27
N SER A 247 -16.93 -24.63 -12.05
CA SER A 247 -16.13 -24.92 -10.85
C SER A 247 -16.28 -26.39 -10.44
N ALA A 248 -15.17 -27.12 -10.40
CA ALA A 248 -15.14 -28.41 -9.71
C ALA A 248 -15.51 -28.16 -8.23
N PRO A 249 -16.20 -29.10 -7.56
CA PRO A 249 -16.54 -28.96 -6.16
C PRO A 249 -15.31 -28.57 -5.36
N PHE A 250 -15.47 -27.53 -4.53
CA PHE A 250 -14.45 -27.10 -3.59
C PHE A 250 -14.08 -28.31 -2.72
N THR A 251 -12.90 -28.88 -2.97
CA THR A 251 -12.28 -29.75 -1.98
C THR A 251 -11.77 -28.83 -0.88
N GLU A 252 -12.17 -29.09 0.37
CA GLU A 252 -11.51 -28.47 1.52
C GLU A 252 -10.02 -28.75 1.41
N GLN A 253 -9.26 -27.78 0.90
CA GLN A 253 -7.82 -27.87 0.81
C GLN A 253 -7.22 -27.16 2.01
N ASN A 254 -6.24 -27.82 2.63
CA ASN A 254 -5.54 -27.40 3.84
C ASN A 254 -5.11 -25.92 3.79
N GLY A 255 -5.76 -25.05 4.57
CA GLY A 255 -5.37 -23.65 4.78
C GLY A 255 -6.56 -22.67 4.89
N PRO A 256 -6.32 -21.44 5.40
CA PRO A 256 -7.36 -20.42 5.47
C PRO A 256 -7.81 -19.94 4.08
N ALA A 257 -9.10 -19.64 3.94
CA ALA A 257 -9.66 -19.08 2.73
C ALA A 257 -9.28 -17.59 2.58
N PRO A 258 -9.03 -17.09 1.36
CA PRO A 258 -8.79 -15.66 1.16
C PRO A 258 -10.08 -14.86 1.38
N LEU A 259 -9.98 -13.79 2.16
CA LEU A 259 -11.01 -12.77 2.36
C LEU A 259 -10.53 -11.46 1.72
N PHE A 260 -11.13 -11.08 0.60
CA PHE A 260 -10.69 -9.88 -0.11
C PHE A 260 -11.37 -8.64 0.46
N ILE A 261 -10.59 -7.59 0.71
CA ILE A 261 -11.10 -6.28 1.14
C ILE A 261 -10.67 -5.24 0.11
N CYS A 262 -11.64 -4.63 -0.58
CA CYS A 262 -11.39 -3.69 -1.67
C CYS A 262 -12.30 -2.47 -1.62
N GLY A 263 -12.03 -1.46 -2.45
CA GLY A 263 -12.83 -0.24 -2.52
C GLY A 263 -11.98 0.96 -2.89
N MET A 264 -12.54 2.16 -2.71
CA MET A 264 -11.79 3.41 -2.96
C MET A 264 -10.66 3.61 -1.95
N PHE A 265 -9.55 4.21 -2.38
CA PHE A 265 -8.51 4.64 -1.45
C PHE A 265 -9.09 5.63 -0.43
N ARG A 266 -8.74 5.48 0.86
CA ARG A 266 -9.33 6.24 2.00
C ARG A 266 -10.81 5.95 2.36
N SER A 267 -11.34 4.79 1.97
CA SER A 267 -12.71 4.35 2.32
C SER A 267 -12.83 3.54 3.62
N GLY A 268 -11.78 3.45 4.45
CA GLY A 268 -11.83 2.75 5.75
C GLY A 268 -11.37 1.28 5.73
N SER A 269 -10.85 0.76 4.63
CA SER A 269 -10.38 -0.64 4.51
C SER A 269 -9.32 -1.05 5.54
N THR A 270 -8.39 -0.16 5.91
CA THR A 270 -7.40 -0.44 6.96
C THR A 270 -8.04 -0.56 8.33
N LEU A 271 -9.01 0.31 8.66
CA LEU A 271 -9.75 0.22 9.92
C LEU A 271 -10.50 -1.11 9.99
N LEU A 272 -11.21 -1.45 8.91
CA LEU A 272 -11.93 -2.71 8.82
C LEU A 272 -11.00 -3.93 8.98
N GLU A 273 -9.84 -3.94 8.32
CA GLU A 273 -8.87 -5.03 8.47
C GLU A 273 -8.36 -5.14 9.91
N GLN A 274 -8.10 -4.01 10.58
CA GLN A 274 -7.72 -4.04 12.00
C GLN A 274 -8.84 -4.58 12.90
N VAL A 275 -10.08 -4.18 12.66
CA VAL A 275 -11.27 -4.74 13.35
C VAL A 275 -11.33 -6.25 13.18
N LEU A 276 -11.22 -6.75 11.94
CA LEU A 276 -11.25 -8.17 11.65
C LEU A 276 -10.03 -8.93 12.19
N SER A 277 -8.86 -8.30 12.25
CA SER A 277 -7.61 -8.93 12.75
C SER A 277 -7.65 -9.30 14.23
N ARG A 278 -8.61 -8.77 14.98
CA ARG A 278 -8.86 -9.15 16.38
C ARG A 278 -9.73 -10.40 16.52
N HIS A 279 -10.36 -10.85 15.45
CA HIS A 279 -11.14 -12.08 15.46
C HIS A 279 -10.19 -13.29 15.43
N PRO A 280 -10.32 -14.28 16.33
CA PRO A 280 -9.36 -15.40 16.44
C PRO A 280 -9.24 -16.27 15.18
N CYS A 281 -10.29 -16.31 14.35
CA CYS A 281 -10.31 -17.03 13.08
C CYS A 281 -9.83 -16.23 11.85
N ILE A 282 -9.34 -15.00 12.01
CA ILE A 282 -8.90 -14.15 10.90
C ILE A 282 -7.47 -13.65 11.12
N ALA A 283 -6.60 -13.86 10.14
CA ALA A 283 -5.29 -13.21 10.08
C ALA A 283 -5.33 -12.02 9.11
N ALA A 284 -4.67 -10.92 9.48
CA ALA A 284 -4.47 -9.79 8.59
C ALA A 284 -3.31 -10.05 7.63
N GLY A 285 -3.58 -10.13 6.32
CA GLY A 285 -2.54 -10.27 5.30
C GLY A 285 -2.04 -8.94 4.71
N GLY A 286 -2.78 -7.84 4.87
CA GLY A 286 -2.36 -6.52 4.36
C GLY A 286 -2.47 -6.40 2.83
N GLU A 287 -1.60 -5.58 2.21
CA GLU A 287 -1.59 -5.35 0.76
C GLU A 287 -0.77 -6.42 0.01
N LEU A 288 -1.36 -7.59 -0.26
CA LEU A 288 -0.65 -8.71 -0.87
C LEU A 288 -0.38 -8.50 -2.37
N ASP A 289 0.87 -8.67 -2.81
CA ASP A 289 1.23 -8.54 -4.23
C ASP A 289 0.90 -9.77 -5.10
N ALA A 290 0.25 -10.78 -4.51
CA ALA A 290 -0.01 -12.07 -5.13
C ALA A 290 -0.85 -11.97 -6.42
N LEU A 291 -2.05 -11.36 -6.36
CA LEU A 291 -2.91 -11.20 -7.54
C LEU A 291 -2.28 -10.32 -8.63
N PRO A 292 -1.75 -9.11 -8.33
CA PRO A 292 -1.08 -8.29 -9.34
C PRO A 292 0.06 -9.02 -10.05
N ARG A 293 0.86 -9.82 -9.33
CA ARG A 293 1.93 -10.61 -9.94
C ARG A 293 1.40 -11.67 -10.88
N LEU A 294 0.37 -12.42 -10.48
CA LEU A 294 -0.26 -13.42 -11.36
C LEU A 294 -0.78 -12.77 -12.65
N VAL A 295 -1.42 -11.60 -12.53
CA VAL A 295 -1.91 -10.85 -13.69
C VAL A 295 -0.75 -10.44 -14.60
N ALA A 296 0.30 -9.84 -14.03
CA ALA A 296 1.45 -9.37 -14.80
C ALA A 296 2.23 -10.52 -15.49
N GLN A 297 2.31 -11.69 -14.86
CA GLN A 297 3.12 -12.81 -15.35
C GLN A 297 2.37 -13.73 -16.32
N ALA A 298 1.06 -13.93 -16.12
CA ALA A 298 0.32 -14.97 -16.83
C ALA A 298 -0.92 -14.45 -17.58
N LEU A 299 -1.40 -13.24 -17.27
CA LEU A 299 -2.68 -12.73 -17.79
C LEU A 299 -2.55 -11.35 -18.45
N SER A 300 -1.38 -11.03 -19.02
CA SER A 300 -1.18 -9.80 -19.79
C SER A 300 -1.39 -10.06 -21.30
N PRO A 301 -2.22 -9.27 -22.01
CA PRO A 301 -3.02 -8.15 -21.53
C PRO A 301 -4.27 -8.59 -20.74
N PHE A 302 -4.55 -7.88 -19.65
CA PHE A 302 -5.74 -8.07 -18.81
C PHE A 302 -6.80 -7.02 -19.16
N PRO A 303 -8.11 -7.34 -19.15
CA PRO A 303 -8.76 -8.60 -18.79
C PRO A 303 -8.84 -9.67 -19.89
N GLN A 304 -8.39 -9.41 -21.12
CA GLN A 304 -8.61 -10.29 -22.28
C GLN A 304 -8.08 -11.71 -22.06
N ALA A 305 -6.87 -11.85 -21.52
CA ALA A 305 -6.27 -13.15 -21.23
C ALA A 305 -7.03 -13.96 -20.16
N ALA A 306 -7.97 -13.33 -19.43
CA ALA A 306 -8.75 -13.97 -18.37
C ALA A 306 -10.17 -14.42 -18.80
N GLN A 307 -10.59 -14.15 -20.05
CA GLN A 307 -11.95 -14.41 -20.52
C GLN A 307 -12.34 -15.89 -20.51
N ASP A 308 -11.43 -16.78 -20.91
CA ASP A 308 -11.68 -18.22 -21.06
C ASP A 308 -10.55 -19.07 -20.45
N LEU A 309 -10.19 -18.79 -19.18
CA LEU A 309 -9.12 -19.53 -18.51
C LEU A 309 -9.47 -21.02 -18.38
N PRO A 310 -8.63 -21.95 -18.89
CA PRO A 310 -8.83 -23.39 -18.71
C PRO A 310 -8.82 -23.77 -17.23
N ALA A 311 -9.57 -24.82 -16.85
CA ALA A 311 -9.66 -25.27 -15.46
C ALA A 311 -8.29 -25.58 -14.83
N GLN A 312 -7.39 -26.18 -15.60
CA GLN A 312 -6.02 -26.47 -15.17
C GLN A 312 -5.23 -25.19 -14.86
N THR A 313 -5.32 -24.18 -15.73
CA THR A 313 -4.67 -22.89 -15.52
C THR A 313 -5.23 -22.17 -14.30
N ARG A 314 -6.55 -22.20 -14.10
CA ARG A 314 -7.17 -21.65 -12.87
C ARG A 314 -6.64 -22.34 -11.61
N ALA A 315 -6.54 -23.67 -11.63
CA ALA A 315 -6.00 -24.42 -10.49
C ALA A 315 -4.53 -24.07 -10.21
N GLN A 316 -3.70 -23.93 -11.25
CA GLN A 316 -2.30 -23.51 -11.13
C GLN A 316 -2.18 -22.10 -10.54
N LEU A 317 -2.92 -21.13 -11.08
CA LEU A 317 -2.90 -19.75 -10.58
C LEU A 317 -3.38 -19.66 -9.12
N ALA A 318 -4.43 -20.41 -8.77
CA ALA A 318 -4.93 -20.49 -7.40
C ALA A 318 -3.90 -21.14 -6.43
N ALA A 319 -3.16 -22.16 -6.89
CA ALA A 319 -2.08 -22.75 -6.11
C ALA A 319 -0.91 -21.77 -5.91
N SER A 320 -0.50 -21.05 -6.96
CA SER A 320 0.54 -20.03 -6.88
C SER A 320 0.16 -18.88 -5.94
N TYR A 321 -1.10 -18.44 -5.98
CA TYR A 321 -1.62 -17.47 -5.00
C TYR A 321 -1.48 -18.01 -3.58
N ARG A 322 -1.99 -19.23 -3.30
CA ARG A 322 -1.94 -19.83 -1.96
C ARG A 322 -0.52 -20.00 -1.44
N GLN A 323 0.42 -20.45 -2.28
CA GLN A 323 1.83 -20.58 -1.90
C GLN A 323 2.42 -19.23 -1.48
N ARG A 324 2.09 -18.16 -2.19
CA ARG A 324 2.54 -16.80 -1.86
C ARG A 324 1.94 -16.32 -0.55
N VAL A 325 0.63 -16.49 -0.37
CA VAL A 325 -0.08 -16.09 0.86
C VAL A 325 0.42 -16.86 2.07
N ALA A 326 0.76 -18.14 1.92
CA ALA A 326 1.28 -18.98 3.01
C ALA A 326 2.56 -18.43 3.66
N LEU A 327 3.36 -17.64 2.93
CA LEU A 327 4.53 -16.96 3.48
C LEU A 327 4.15 -15.87 4.50
N SER A 328 2.93 -15.34 4.39
CA SER A 328 2.38 -14.30 5.26
C SER A 328 1.46 -14.85 6.37
N VAL A 329 1.19 -16.17 6.39
CA VAL A 329 0.30 -16.79 7.37
C VAL A 329 1.07 -17.04 8.68
N PRO A 330 0.61 -16.48 9.82
CA PRO A 330 1.18 -16.83 11.13
C PRO A 330 1.04 -18.33 11.41
N GLN A 331 2.11 -18.96 11.89
CA GLN A 331 2.06 -20.35 12.33
C GLN A 331 1.17 -20.47 13.58
N HIS A 332 0.39 -21.56 13.68
CA HIS A 332 -0.40 -21.96 14.85
C HIS A 332 -1.79 -21.32 15.08
N ALA A 333 -2.54 -20.95 14.06
CA ALA A 333 -3.94 -20.58 14.23
C ALA A 333 -4.89 -21.49 13.41
N GLN A 334 -6.02 -21.89 14.01
CA GLN A 334 -7.17 -22.43 13.29
C GLN A 334 -7.86 -21.28 12.53
N LEU A 335 -7.15 -20.74 11.54
CA LEU A 335 -7.61 -19.62 10.73
C LEU A 335 -8.66 -20.12 9.75
N ARG A 336 -9.79 -19.42 9.72
CA ARG A 336 -10.77 -19.56 8.65
C ARG A 336 -10.43 -18.66 7.47
N TYR A 337 -9.96 -17.45 7.77
CA TYR A 337 -9.66 -16.45 6.76
C TYR A 337 -8.27 -15.84 6.93
N ILE A 338 -7.68 -15.46 5.80
CA ILE A 338 -6.60 -14.49 5.71
C ILE A 338 -7.05 -13.35 4.81
N THR A 339 -6.88 -12.11 5.26
CA THR A 339 -7.29 -10.94 4.46
C THR A 339 -6.30 -10.67 3.35
N ASP A 340 -6.82 -10.35 2.17
CA ASP A 340 -6.09 -9.70 1.08
C ASP A 340 -6.73 -8.32 0.89
N LYS A 341 -6.16 -7.33 1.58
CA LYS A 341 -6.68 -5.97 1.64
C LYS A 341 -5.93 -5.12 0.65
N ARG A 342 -6.36 -5.18 -0.61
CA ARG A 342 -5.93 -4.27 -1.67
C ARG A 342 -7.12 -3.58 -2.30
N LEU A 343 -7.03 -2.26 -2.29
CA LEU A 343 -8.11 -1.39 -2.72
C LEU A 343 -8.44 -1.64 -4.20
N ASP A 344 -7.43 -1.78 -5.04
CA ASP A 344 -7.51 -2.07 -6.47
C ASP A 344 -8.02 -3.49 -6.82
N ASN A 345 -8.22 -4.39 -5.84
CA ASN A 345 -8.77 -5.72 -6.11
C ASN A 345 -10.21 -5.68 -6.68
N PHE A 346 -10.92 -4.54 -6.59
CA PHE A 346 -12.22 -4.39 -7.25
C PHE A 346 -12.13 -4.55 -8.77
N GLU A 347 -10.97 -4.26 -9.37
CA GLU A 347 -10.73 -4.47 -10.81
C GLU A 347 -10.58 -5.98 -11.15
N LEU A 348 -10.29 -6.81 -10.15
CA LEU A 348 -9.94 -8.23 -10.29
C LEU A 348 -11.03 -9.18 -9.78
N ILE A 349 -12.21 -8.70 -9.36
CA ILE A 349 -13.26 -9.55 -8.79
C ILE A 349 -13.67 -10.69 -9.72
N GLY A 350 -13.78 -10.44 -11.03
CA GLY A 350 -14.04 -11.49 -12.01
C GLY A 350 -13.02 -12.64 -11.96
N LEU A 351 -11.72 -12.32 -11.91
CA LEU A 351 -10.64 -13.30 -11.76
C LEU A 351 -10.67 -13.97 -10.37
N ILE A 352 -10.90 -13.20 -9.31
CA ILE A 352 -11.02 -13.74 -7.94
C ILE A 352 -12.09 -14.83 -7.88
N LYS A 353 -13.27 -14.60 -8.48
CA LYS A 353 -14.36 -15.57 -8.49
C LYS A 353 -14.07 -16.78 -9.39
N GLN A 354 -13.27 -16.62 -10.45
CA GLN A 354 -12.78 -17.77 -11.24
C GLN A 354 -11.80 -18.66 -10.46
N LEU A 355 -10.88 -18.06 -9.69
CA LEU A 355 -9.85 -18.78 -8.94
C LEU A 355 -10.40 -19.36 -7.63
N PHE A 356 -11.30 -18.60 -6.98
CA PHE A 356 -11.87 -18.91 -5.67
C PHE A 356 -13.40 -18.67 -5.69
N PRO A 357 -14.19 -19.61 -6.23
CA PRO A 357 -15.64 -19.45 -6.35
C PRO A 357 -16.36 -19.21 -5.02
N SER A 358 -15.81 -19.70 -3.90
CA SER A 358 -16.33 -19.50 -2.55
C SER A 358 -15.77 -18.27 -1.83
N ALA A 359 -14.85 -17.51 -2.46
CA ALA A 359 -14.26 -16.33 -1.83
C ALA A 359 -15.33 -15.29 -1.51
N ARG A 360 -15.24 -14.78 -0.29
CA ARG A 360 -16.00 -13.63 0.20
C ARG A 360 -15.20 -12.36 -0.03
N ILE A 361 -15.91 -11.30 -0.35
CA ILE A 361 -15.35 -9.98 -0.66
C ILE A 361 -16.07 -8.96 0.21
N VAL A 362 -15.31 -8.08 0.86
CA VAL A 362 -15.85 -6.93 1.58
C VAL A 362 -15.47 -5.66 0.81
N HIS A 363 -16.47 -4.95 0.33
CA HIS A 363 -16.32 -3.67 -0.36
C HIS A 363 -16.49 -2.52 0.63
N THR A 364 -15.45 -1.76 0.89
CA THR A 364 -15.53 -0.60 1.80
C THR A 364 -16.00 0.65 1.09
N ARG A 365 -16.97 1.33 1.70
CA ARG A 365 -17.54 2.60 1.26
C ARG A 365 -17.46 3.64 2.37
N ARG A 366 -17.43 4.90 1.96
CA ARG A 366 -17.44 6.08 2.83
C ARG A 366 -18.16 7.20 2.11
N HIS A 367 -18.68 8.18 2.84
CA HIS A 367 -19.28 9.38 2.30
C HIS A 367 -18.41 9.98 1.16
N PRO A 368 -18.95 10.18 -0.06
CA PRO A 368 -18.14 10.50 -1.24
C PRO A 368 -17.27 11.76 -1.09
N LEU A 369 -17.80 12.80 -0.43
CA LEU A 369 -17.06 14.05 -0.21
C LEU A 369 -15.95 13.89 0.83
N ASP A 370 -16.18 13.13 1.90
CA ASP A 370 -15.13 12.83 2.89
C ASP A 370 -14.04 11.94 2.30
N ASN A 371 -14.45 10.98 1.47
CA ASN A 371 -13.51 10.12 0.78
C ASN A 371 -12.63 10.94 -0.18
N GLY A 372 -13.24 11.77 -1.03
CA GLY A 372 -12.51 12.58 -2.00
C GLY A 372 -11.61 13.63 -1.34
N LEU A 373 -12.09 14.32 -0.31
CA LEU A 373 -11.25 15.22 0.51
C LEU A 373 -10.07 14.46 1.12
N SER A 374 -10.31 13.27 1.68
CA SER A 374 -9.23 12.49 2.28
C SER A 374 -8.19 12.02 1.27
N ILE A 375 -8.59 11.74 0.02
CA ILE A 375 -7.65 11.41 -1.06
C ILE A 375 -6.82 12.65 -1.40
N PHE A 376 -7.48 13.78 -1.62
CA PHE A 376 -6.86 15.05 -2.00
C PHE A 376 -5.85 15.57 -0.96
N MET A 377 -6.12 15.38 0.33
CA MET A 377 -5.25 15.83 1.42
C MET A 377 -4.07 14.88 1.70
N GLN A 378 -4.03 13.71 1.07
CA GLN A 378 -3.01 12.68 1.33
C GLN A 378 -1.90 12.74 0.30
N GLN A 379 -0.65 12.65 0.76
CA GLN A 379 0.49 12.44 -0.12
C GLN A 379 0.40 11.04 -0.75
N LEU A 380 0.17 10.97 -2.06
CA LEU A 380 0.05 9.73 -2.82
C LEU A 380 1.05 9.69 -3.97
N ASN A 381 1.48 8.47 -4.33
CA ASN A 381 2.35 8.27 -5.48
C ASN A 381 1.57 8.59 -6.77
N PRO A 382 1.95 9.64 -7.52
CA PRO A 382 1.23 10.07 -8.72
C PRO A 382 1.19 9.01 -9.83
N HIS A 383 2.18 8.13 -9.90
CA HIS A 383 2.23 7.06 -10.89
C HIS A 383 1.26 5.92 -10.57
N ARG A 384 0.92 5.70 -9.30
CA ARG A 384 -0.07 4.69 -8.86
C ARG A 384 -1.48 5.28 -8.76
N PHE A 385 -1.59 6.55 -8.36
CA PHE A 385 -2.85 7.24 -8.09
C PHE A 385 -3.00 8.47 -8.97
N GLY A 386 -2.97 8.29 -10.29
CA GLY A 386 -3.03 9.40 -11.26
C GLY A 386 -4.21 10.36 -11.06
N TYR A 387 -5.36 9.84 -10.60
CA TYR A 387 -6.58 10.62 -10.37
C TYR A 387 -6.55 11.49 -9.11
N ALA A 388 -5.63 11.28 -8.17
CA ALA A 388 -5.73 11.86 -6.82
C ALA A 388 -5.26 13.31 -6.70
N GLY A 389 -4.59 13.86 -7.73
CA GLY A 389 -4.08 15.23 -7.70
C GLY A 389 -5.13 16.32 -7.93
N ARG A 390 -6.34 15.97 -8.39
CA ARG A 390 -7.40 16.94 -8.70
C ARG A 390 -8.79 16.45 -8.29
N LEU A 391 -9.61 17.36 -7.77
CA LEU A 391 -10.94 17.03 -7.25
C LEU A 391 -11.91 16.49 -8.31
N ASP A 392 -11.85 17.00 -9.53
CA ASP A 392 -12.64 16.51 -10.68
C ASP A 392 -12.23 15.10 -11.10
N ASP A 393 -10.93 14.83 -11.16
CA ASP A 393 -10.40 13.49 -11.49
C ASP A 393 -10.76 12.46 -10.40
N ILE A 394 -10.69 12.85 -9.13
CA ILE A 394 -11.15 12.03 -7.99
C ILE A 394 -12.63 11.68 -8.15
N GLY A 395 -13.48 12.67 -8.44
CA GLY A 395 -14.92 12.47 -8.60
C GLY A 395 -15.24 11.54 -9.78
N HIS A 396 -14.57 11.72 -10.91
CA HIS A 396 -14.71 10.82 -12.06
C HIS A 396 -14.32 9.38 -11.70
N PHE A 397 -13.14 9.17 -11.11
CA PHE A 397 -12.66 7.83 -10.74
C PHE A 397 -13.58 7.17 -9.71
N TYR A 398 -14.08 7.93 -8.73
CA TYR A 398 -15.06 7.45 -7.76
C TYR A 398 -16.32 6.94 -8.46
N GLY A 399 -16.86 7.73 -9.40
CA GLY A 399 -18.01 7.34 -10.21
C GLY A 399 -17.78 6.06 -11.00
N ALA A 400 -16.68 6.00 -11.76
CA ALA A 400 -16.31 4.85 -12.58
C ALA A 400 -16.11 3.57 -11.74
N SER A 401 -15.44 3.66 -10.59
CA SER A 401 -15.27 2.52 -9.66
C SER A 401 -16.58 2.07 -9.03
N THR A 402 -17.49 3.01 -8.72
CA THR A 402 -18.83 2.69 -8.19
C THR A 402 -19.64 1.90 -9.22
N GLN A 403 -19.61 2.30 -10.49
CA GLN A 403 -20.28 1.58 -11.58
C GLN A 403 -19.73 0.16 -11.76
N LEU A 404 -18.39 -0.01 -11.67
CA LEU A 404 -17.78 -1.34 -11.73
C LEU A 404 -18.18 -2.20 -10.52
N MET A 405 -18.24 -1.64 -9.32
CA MET A 405 -18.73 -2.36 -8.14
C MET A 405 -20.21 -2.74 -8.23
N GLN A 406 -21.06 -1.90 -8.80
CA GLN A 406 -22.47 -2.24 -9.06
C GLN A 406 -22.59 -3.44 -10.00
N HIS A 407 -21.75 -3.53 -11.04
CA HIS A 407 -21.66 -4.71 -11.90
C HIS A 407 -21.36 -5.97 -11.07
N TRP A 408 -20.34 -5.92 -10.20
CA TRP A 408 -20.00 -7.07 -9.36
C TRP A 408 -21.07 -7.45 -8.35
N LEU A 409 -21.72 -6.47 -7.71
CA LEU A 409 -22.83 -6.71 -6.79
C LEU A 409 -24.02 -7.38 -7.50
N SER A 410 -24.27 -7.04 -8.78
CA SER A 410 -25.33 -7.68 -9.56
C SER A 410 -25.04 -9.16 -9.89
N LEU A 411 -23.76 -9.53 -10.05
CA LEU A 411 -23.35 -10.89 -10.37
C LEU A 411 -23.12 -11.76 -9.12
N TYR A 412 -22.71 -11.16 -8.00
CA TYR A 412 -22.29 -11.88 -6.80
C TYR A 412 -22.91 -11.33 -5.51
N PRO A 413 -24.25 -11.16 -5.44
CA PRO A 413 -24.92 -10.54 -4.29
C PRO A 413 -24.64 -11.28 -2.97
N ASP A 414 -24.48 -12.61 -3.01
CA ASP A 414 -24.22 -13.42 -1.81
C ASP A 414 -22.73 -13.53 -1.43
N SER A 415 -21.81 -13.07 -2.30
CA SER A 415 -20.36 -13.15 -2.06
C SER A 415 -19.71 -11.80 -1.78
N ILE A 416 -20.45 -10.70 -1.90
CA ILE A 416 -19.93 -9.34 -1.70
C ILE A 416 -20.76 -8.63 -0.63
N HIS A 417 -20.11 -8.23 0.46
CA HIS A 417 -20.72 -7.38 1.49
C HIS A 417 -20.21 -5.95 1.34
N SER A 418 -21.13 -4.98 1.23
CA SER A 418 -20.76 -3.55 1.24
C SER A 418 -20.70 -3.04 2.67
N PHE A 419 -19.50 -2.74 3.15
CA PHE A 419 -19.25 -2.22 4.49
C PHE A 419 -19.17 -0.69 4.44
N ASP A 420 -20.09 -0.01 5.12
CA ASP A 420 -20.14 1.44 5.20
C ASP A 420 -19.37 1.94 6.44
N TYR A 421 -18.31 2.70 6.19
CA TYR A 421 -17.47 3.29 7.22
C TYR A 421 -18.25 4.22 8.16
N ASP A 422 -19.11 5.08 7.61
CA ASP A 422 -19.82 6.09 8.40
C ASP A 422 -20.93 5.43 9.24
N ALA A 423 -21.58 4.40 8.70
CA ALA A 423 -22.50 3.56 9.47
C ALA A 423 -21.79 2.81 10.60
N PHE A 424 -20.57 2.31 10.37
CA PHE A 424 -19.76 1.68 11.41
C PHE A 424 -19.36 2.66 12.51
N VAL A 425 -18.97 3.89 12.15
CA VAL A 425 -18.66 4.94 13.13
C VAL A 425 -19.89 5.28 13.98
N ALA A 426 -21.07 5.37 13.37
CA ALA A 426 -22.31 5.72 14.07
C ALA A 426 -22.87 4.57 14.92
N ALA A 427 -22.81 3.33 14.42
CA ALA A 427 -23.34 2.13 15.06
C ALA A 427 -22.36 0.94 14.91
N PRO A 428 -21.30 0.88 15.73
CA PRO A 428 -20.21 -0.08 15.53
C PRO A 428 -20.63 -1.53 15.66
N GLU A 429 -21.38 -1.87 16.72
CA GLU A 429 -21.79 -3.25 17.00
C GLU A 429 -22.78 -3.79 15.96
N PRO A 430 -23.91 -3.12 15.63
CA PRO A 430 -24.82 -3.63 14.60
C PRO A 430 -24.15 -3.82 13.24
N THR A 431 -23.34 -2.84 12.82
CA THR A 431 -22.62 -2.88 11.54
C THR A 431 -21.60 -4.04 11.51
N LEU A 432 -20.87 -4.26 12.60
CA LEU A 432 -19.92 -5.37 12.70
C LEU A 432 -20.61 -6.74 12.78
N ARG A 433 -21.72 -6.86 13.50
CA ARG A 433 -22.51 -8.11 13.56
C ARG A 433 -22.97 -8.54 12.17
N ALA A 434 -23.53 -7.62 11.39
CA ALA A 434 -23.95 -7.90 10.01
C ALA A 434 -22.80 -8.41 9.14
N LEU A 435 -21.60 -7.85 9.32
CA LEU A 435 -20.40 -8.32 8.62
C LEU A 435 -19.98 -9.73 9.08
N LEU A 436 -19.93 -9.99 10.39
CA LEU A 436 -19.56 -11.31 10.92
C LEU A 436 -20.56 -12.39 10.51
N ASP A 437 -21.85 -12.07 10.46
CA ASP A 437 -22.90 -12.96 9.96
C ASP A 437 -22.67 -13.32 8.47
N PHE A 438 -22.35 -12.32 7.64
CA PHE A 438 -21.96 -12.56 6.24
C PHE A 438 -20.71 -13.47 6.13
N LEU A 439 -19.73 -13.28 7.02
CA LEU A 439 -18.53 -14.12 7.11
C LEU A 439 -18.80 -15.50 7.73
N LYS A 440 -19.99 -15.71 8.29
CA LYS A 440 -20.40 -16.90 9.06
C LYS A 440 -19.51 -17.14 10.28
N LEU A 441 -19.15 -16.07 10.99
CA LEU A 441 -18.29 -16.09 12.17
C LEU A 441 -19.08 -15.72 13.44
N PRO A 442 -18.71 -16.25 14.61
CA PRO A 442 -19.33 -15.85 15.86
C PRO A 442 -19.02 -14.38 16.19
N TRP A 443 -19.83 -13.79 17.06
CA TRP A 443 -19.54 -12.48 17.63
C TRP A 443 -18.27 -12.54 18.48
N GLU A 444 -17.37 -11.58 18.26
CA GLU A 444 -16.16 -11.39 19.05
C GLU A 444 -16.07 -9.93 19.49
N PRO A 445 -16.32 -9.59 20.78
CA PRO A 445 -16.29 -8.21 21.25
C PRO A 445 -14.93 -7.53 21.06
N GLN A 446 -13.84 -8.31 21.04
CA GLN A 446 -12.48 -7.79 20.93
C GLN A 446 -12.18 -7.13 19.58
N CYS A 447 -13.03 -7.39 18.57
CA CYS A 447 -13.03 -6.66 17.30
C CYS A 447 -13.31 -5.17 17.46
N LEU A 448 -14.11 -4.76 18.45
CA LEU A 448 -14.32 -3.33 18.76
C LEU A 448 -13.13 -2.71 19.53
N GLU A 449 -12.23 -3.53 20.06
CA GLU A 449 -10.97 -3.12 20.68
C GLU A 449 -9.79 -3.15 19.70
N PHE A 450 -10.05 -2.97 18.40
CA PHE A 450 -9.05 -3.03 17.32
C PHE A 450 -7.81 -2.17 17.54
N HIS A 451 -7.96 -1.02 18.20
CA HIS A 451 -6.87 -0.11 18.50
C HIS A 451 -5.80 -0.71 19.44
N ARG A 452 -6.11 -1.81 20.11
CA ARG A 452 -5.17 -2.59 20.94
C ARG A 452 -4.40 -3.65 20.15
N ALA A 453 -4.67 -3.80 18.85
CA ALA A 453 -3.94 -4.74 18.00
C ALA A 453 -2.46 -4.36 17.92
N ARG A 454 -1.58 -5.37 17.95
CA ARG A 454 -0.11 -5.19 17.97
C ARG A 454 0.56 -5.49 16.63
N ASN A 455 -0.22 -5.88 15.62
CA ASN A 455 0.28 -6.09 14.27
C ASN A 455 0.76 -4.78 13.64
N ALA A 456 1.71 -4.90 12.71
CA ALA A 456 2.13 -3.79 11.88
C ALA A 456 1.00 -3.36 10.93
N VAL A 457 0.93 -2.05 10.67
CA VAL A 457 -0.03 -1.44 9.75
C VAL A 457 0.72 -0.64 8.69
N ARG A 458 0.83 -1.20 7.48
CA ARG A 458 1.62 -0.63 6.36
C ARG A 458 0.76 0.16 5.39
N THR A 459 -0.01 1.13 5.89
CA THR A 459 -0.86 2.00 5.06
C THR A 459 -0.80 3.42 5.57
N ALA A 460 -1.20 4.41 4.78
CA ALA A 460 -1.30 5.80 5.22
C ALA A 460 -2.30 6.05 6.38
N SER A 461 -3.06 5.05 6.83
CA SER A 461 -4.03 5.14 7.94
C SER A 461 -3.52 4.59 9.28
N TYR A 462 -2.29 4.09 9.34
CA TYR A 462 -1.69 3.40 10.49
C TYR A 462 -1.91 4.07 11.87
N TRP A 463 -1.71 5.38 12.04
CA TRP A 463 -2.01 6.04 13.33
C TRP A 463 -3.50 6.15 13.64
N GLN A 464 -4.34 6.30 12.62
CA GLN A 464 -5.79 6.47 12.78
C GLN A 464 -6.42 5.21 13.39
N VAL A 465 -5.91 4.04 13.00
CA VAL A 465 -6.43 2.74 13.47
C VAL A 465 -5.84 2.30 14.82
N ARG A 466 -4.84 3.02 15.35
CA ARG A 466 -4.27 2.83 16.70
C ARG A 466 -4.96 3.67 17.77
N ARG A 467 -6.01 4.42 17.40
CA ARG A 467 -6.88 5.16 18.31
C ARG A 467 -8.24 4.44 18.41
N PRO A 468 -8.95 4.57 19.55
CA PRO A 468 -10.36 4.18 19.63
C PRO A 468 -11.17 4.80 18.48
N LEU A 469 -12.25 4.12 18.10
CA LEU A 469 -13.13 4.58 17.04
C LEU A 469 -13.65 5.99 17.36
N HIS A 470 -13.58 6.89 16.38
CA HIS A 470 -13.93 8.30 16.54
C HIS A 470 -14.61 8.86 15.28
N ALA A 471 -15.45 9.87 15.47
CA ALA A 471 -16.23 10.49 14.39
C ALA A 471 -15.51 11.64 13.65
N GLU A 472 -14.28 12.01 14.04
CA GLU A 472 -13.54 13.17 13.46
C GLU A 472 -13.42 13.15 11.92
N ALA A 473 -13.45 11.96 11.32
CA ALA A 473 -13.31 11.80 9.88
C ALA A 473 -14.66 11.86 9.14
N SER A 474 -15.78 11.60 9.82
CA SER A 474 -17.12 11.61 9.25
C SER A 474 -17.69 13.03 9.29
N GLY A 475 -18.07 13.57 8.14
CA GLY A 475 -18.55 14.94 8.00
C GLY A 475 -17.46 16.01 7.97
N ARG A 476 -16.17 15.62 7.93
CA ARG A 476 -15.03 16.56 7.85
C ARG A 476 -15.11 17.44 6.59
N TRP A 477 -15.69 16.91 5.50
CA TRP A 477 -15.91 17.63 4.26
C TRP A 477 -16.67 18.97 4.43
N ARG A 478 -17.50 19.11 5.47
CA ARG A 478 -18.29 20.33 5.72
C ARG A 478 -17.42 21.56 5.95
N ALA A 479 -16.26 21.38 6.60
CA ALA A 479 -15.28 22.44 6.79
C ALA A 479 -14.59 22.90 5.47
N TYR A 480 -14.73 22.10 4.41
CA TYR A 480 -14.16 22.32 3.09
C TYR A 480 -15.24 22.49 2.00
N ALA A 481 -16.51 22.69 2.39
CA ALA A 481 -17.63 22.67 1.46
C ALA A 481 -17.47 23.69 0.31
N ALA A 482 -16.91 24.87 0.60
CA ALA A 482 -16.65 25.91 -0.39
C ALA A 482 -15.62 25.49 -1.45
N GLN A 483 -14.63 24.68 -1.09
CA GLN A 483 -13.54 24.26 -1.97
C GLN A 483 -13.88 22.98 -2.76
N LEU A 484 -14.83 22.17 -2.29
CA LEU A 484 -15.18 20.87 -2.87
C LEU A 484 -16.14 20.94 -4.07
N GLY A 485 -16.43 22.13 -4.59
CA GLY A 485 -17.29 22.33 -5.76
C GLY A 485 -16.98 21.41 -6.96
N PRO A 486 -15.71 21.34 -7.42
CA PRO A 486 -15.33 20.46 -8.54
C PRO A 486 -15.59 18.97 -8.28
N LEU A 487 -15.35 18.50 -7.05
CA LEU A 487 -15.61 17.12 -6.65
C LEU A 487 -17.12 16.83 -6.67
N ARG A 488 -17.93 17.72 -6.07
CA ARG A 488 -19.40 17.59 -6.05
C ARG A 488 -19.97 17.53 -7.47
N GLN A 489 -19.49 18.39 -8.38
CA GLN A 489 -19.90 18.39 -9.78
C GLN A 489 -19.54 17.08 -10.49
N ALA A 490 -18.32 16.59 -10.34
CA ALA A 490 -17.87 15.35 -10.97
C ALA A 490 -18.62 14.12 -10.44
N LEU A 491 -18.90 14.05 -9.14
CA LEU A 491 -19.71 12.99 -8.53
C LEU A 491 -21.16 13.02 -9.04
N ALA A 492 -21.77 14.20 -9.13
CA ALA A 492 -23.12 14.37 -9.67
C ALA A 492 -23.19 13.95 -11.15
N ALA A 493 -22.20 14.35 -11.96
CA ALA A 493 -22.10 13.93 -13.36
C ALA A 493 -21.98 12.40 -13.52
N ALA A 494 -21.39 11.71 -12.54
CA ALA A 494 -21.29 10.26 -12.51
C ALA A 494 -22.52 9.55 -11.91
N GLY A 495 -23.56 10.30 -11.49
CA GLY A 495 -24.76 9.74 -10.89
C GLY A 495 -24.57 9.23 -9.46
N VAL A 496 -23.55 9.70 -8.75
CA VAL A 496 -23.32 9.33 -7.35
C VAL A 496 -24.19 10.20 -6.45
N ALA A 497 -25.06 9.57 -5.65
CA ALA A 497 -25.84 10.26 -4.64
C ALA A 497 -24.92 10.86 -3.55
N ILE A 498 -25.21 12.10 -3.17
CA ILE A 498 -24.52 12.83 -2.11
C ILE A 498 -25.60 13.24 -1.11
N ASP A 499 -25.56 12.63 0.08
CA ASP A 499 -26.44 13.02 1.17
C ASP A 499 -25.78 14.20 1.91
N ASP A 500 -26.50 15.30 2.11
CA ASP A 500 -25.95 16.52 2.73
C ASP A 500 -25.80 16.45 4.27
#